data_AF-D6GVD3-F1
#
_entry.id   AF-D6GVD3-F1
#
_cell.length_a   1.000
_cell.length_b   1.000
_cell.length_c   1.000
_cell.angle_alpha   90.00
_cell.angle_beta   90.00
_cell.angle_gamma   90.00
#
_symmetry.space_group_name_H-M   'P 1'
#
loop_
_entity.id
_entity.type
_entity.pdbx_description
1 polymer ?
#
loop_
_entity_poly.entity_id
_entity_poly.type
_entity_poly.pdbx_seq_one_letter_code
_entity_poly.pdbx_strand_id
1 'polypeptide(L)'
;MVRKKDEDLHYLSVMAKLAGLTTTQLNTAVEMGLIKAKEVVNPNYSSGPHAKLLSFKEVMSMADYIRKLPKSRTEKLRMMAAVQLNKLDGKYRDSYNKFLDELAGNIIKKAIITVTPPAEEWDVGKDRKGKLRFGTDTEQDIYFPLFFYSAIKKAGVLSVILRSFTNLHDSDSKLPIKELRGYVLSLEEGEIDVISLSADELFESYGKDASTGKKLPLQPAVIYCGPSEDYLDWRGEKILYK
;
A
#
# COMPACT_ATOMS: atom_id res chain seq x y z
N MET A 1 53.81 17.46 7.42
CA MET A 1 52.74 16.45 7.27
C MET A 1 51.73 17.00 6.27
N VAL A 2 51.86 16.62 4.99
CA VAL A 2 51.05 17.18 3.90
C VAL A 2 49.63 16.62 4.03
N ARG A 3 48.65 17.48 4.35
CA ARG A 3 47.22 17.13 4.18
C ARG A 3 47.03 16.89 2.68
N LYS A 4 46.96 15.62 2.26
CA LYS A 4 46.44 15.26 0.94
C LYS A 4 45.08 15.93 0.84
N LYS A 5 44.98 16.92 -0.03
CA LYS A 5 43.76 17.64 -0.35
C LYS A 5 42.71 16.59 -0.73
N ASP A 6 41.62 16.51 0.04
CA ASP A 6 40.35 15.81 -0.28
C ASP A 6 39.69 16.52 -1.49
N GLU A 7 40.47 16.86 -2.52
CA GLU A 7 40.19 17.93 -3.49
C GLU A 7 39.10 17.62 -4.50
N ASP A 8 38.60 16.39 -4.50
CA ASP A 8 37.61 15.93 -5.46
C ASP A 8 36.34 15.40 -4.78
N LEU A 9 36.20 15.63 -3.47
CA LEU A 9 35.04 15.23 -2.70
C LEU A 9 34.00 16.35 -2.66
N HIS A 10 32.84 16.10 -3.24
CA HIS A 10 31.71 17.03 -3.20
C HIS A 10 30.54 16.43 -2.44
N TYR A 11 29.77 17.28 -1.78
CA TYR A 11 28.48 16.89 -1.20
C TYR A 11 27.57 16.29 -2.27
N LEU A 12 26.83 15.25 -1.89
CA LEU A 12 25.94 14.52 -2.79
C LEU A 12 24.99 15.43 -3.61
N SER A 13 24.47 16.50 -3.01
CA SER A 13 23.60 17.47 -3.71
C SER A 13 24.35 18.32 -4.74
N VAL A 14 25.61 18.67 -4.49
CA VAL A 14 26.47 19.38 -5.45
C VAL A 14 26.88 18.42 -6.57
N MET A 15 27.26 17.20 -6.21
CA MET A 15 27.63 16.15 -7.17
C MET A 15 26.48 15.83 -8.14
N ALA A 16 25.25 15.74 -7.62
CA ALA A 16 24.05 15.55 -8.45
C ALA A 16 23.95 16.61 -9.56
N LYS A 17 24.16 17.89 -9.21
CA LYS A 17 24.15 18.99 -10.18
C LYS A 17 25.29 18.89 -11.18
N LEU A 18 26.52 18.65 -10.70
CA LEU A 18 27.72 18.59 -11.55
C LEU A 18 27.66 17.45 -12.57
N ALA A 19 27.13 16.28 -12.18
CA ALA A 19 27.06 15.10 -13.04
C ALA A 19 25.77 15.03 -13.90
N GLY A 20 24.81 15.94 -13.70
CA GLY A 20 23.49 15.88 -14.33
C GLY A 20 22.66 14.67 -13.87
N LEU A 21 22.75 14.34 -12.58
CA LEU A 21 22.11 13.18 -11.94
C LEU A 21 21.16 13.64 -10.83
N THR A 22 20.25 12.77 -10.40
CA THR A 22 19.44 13.04 -9.19
C THR A 22 20.15 12.54 -7.93
N THR A 23 19.79 13.13 -6.79
CA THR A 23 20.27 12.67 -5.48
C THR A 23 19.83 11.22 -5.18
N THR A 24 18.66 10.80 -5.70
CA THR A 24 18.18 9.42 -5.62
C THR A 24 19.09 8.45 -6.39
N GLN A 25 19.50 8.82 -7.60
CA GLN A 25 20.39 7.99 -8.42
C GLN A 25 21.74 7.78 -7.72
N LEU A 26 22.30 8.87 -7.17
CA LEU A 26 23.56 8.79 -6.43
C LEU A 26 23.44 7.98 -5.14
N ASN A 27 22.39 8.16 -4.35
CA ASN A 27 22.16 7.33 -3.16
C ASN A 27 21.99 5.86 -3.51
N THR A 28 21.23 5.55 -4.57
CA THR A 28 21.05 4.18 -5.04
C THR A 28 22.37 3.57 -5.50
N ALA A 29 23.21 4.34 -6.21
CA ALA A 29 24.53 3.88 -6.63
C ALA A 29 25.45 3.56 -5.43
N VAL A 30 25.41 4.38 -4.38
CA VAL A 30 26.15 4.13 -3.12
C VAL A 30 25.64 2.86 -2.43
N GLU A 31 24.32 2.70 -2.30
CA GLU A 31 23.70 1.51 -1.70
C GLU A 31 24.03 0.22 -2.46
N MET A 32 24.14 0.30 -3.79
CA MET A 32 24.55 -0.81 -4.64
C MET A 32 26.06 -1.06 -4.66
N GLY A 33 26.86 -0.22 -3.98
CA GLY A 33 28.32 -0.32 -3.96
C GLY A 33 28.99 0.07 -5.28
N LEU A 34 28.29 0.74 -6.19
CA LEU A 34 28.85 1.19 -7.47
C LEU A 34 29.85 2.35 -7.30
N ILE A 35 29.67 3.15 -6.26
CA ILE A 35 30.53 4.28 -5.90
C ILE A 35 30.65 4.36 -4.37
N LYS A 36 31.76 4.88 -3.87
CA LYS A 36 31.97 5.06 -2.42
C LYS A 36 31.46 6.41 -1.93
N ALA A 37 31.01 6.44 -0.68
CA ALA A 37 30.64 7.66 0.02
C ALA A 37 31.42 7.79 1.33
N LYS A 38 31.90 9.01 1.63
CA LYS A 38 32.45 9.38 2.93
C LYS A 38 31.36 10.09 3.73
N GLU A 39 31.03 9.56 4.89
CA GLU A 39 30.08 10.19 5.80
C GLU A 39 30.78 11.24 6.66
N VAL A 40 30.18 12.43 6.74
CA VAL A 40 30.67 13.56 7.53
C VAL A 40 29.53 14.17 8.32
N VAL A 41 29.83 14.76 9.47
CA VAL A 41 28.83 15.50 10.26
C VAL A 41 28.29 16.64 9.40
N ASN A 42 26.97 16.81 9.39
CA ASN A 42 26.35 17.87 8.61
C ASN A 42 26.68 19.23 9.24
N PRO A 43 27.35 20.16 8.52
CA PRO A 43 27.74 21.45 9.09
C PRO A 43 26.56 22.35 9.47
N ASN A 44 25.38 22.10 8.88
CA ASN A 44 24.19 22.90 9.13
C ASN A 44 23.30 22.35 10.26
N TYR A 45 23.52 21.10 10.67
CA TYR A 45 22.70 20.41 11.68
C TYR A 45 23.57 19.43 12.47
N SER A 46 24.00 19.84 13.67
CA SER A 46 24.83 19.02 14.56
C SER A 46 24.14 17.75 15.06
N SER A 47 22.80 17.72 15.07
CA SER A 47 21.97 16.56 15.43
C SER A 47 21.27 15.90 14.22
N GLY A 48 21.58 16.34 13.00
CA GLY A 48 20.97 15.81 11.77
C GLY A 48 21.67 14.57 11.22
N PRO A 49 21.07 13.90 10.21
CA PRO A 49 21.73 12.79 9.53
C PRO A 49 23.04 13.23 8.89
N HIS A 50 24.04 12.33 8.90
CA HIS A 50 25.35 12.57 8.30
C HIS A 50 25.22 12.93 6.82
N ALA A 51 26.02 13.90 6.38
CA ALA A 51 26.13 14.24 4.97
C ALA A 51 27.08 13.26 4.25
N LYS A 52 26.81 13.00 2.97
CA LYS A 52 27.64 12.14 2.12
C LYS A 52 28.49 12.99 1.18
N LEU A 53 29.79 12.74 1.17
CA LEU A 53 30.75 13.25 0.20
C LEU A 53 31.11 12.17 -0.81
N LEU A 54 31.15 12.52 -2.10
CA LEU A 54 31.40 11.63 -3.23
C LEU A 54 32.55 12.15 -4.09
N SER A 55 33.38 11.25 -4.63
CA SER A 55 34.45 11.61 -5.58
C SER A 55 33.86 11.91 -6.96
N PHE A 56 34.23 13.06 -7.54
CA PHE A 56 33.77 13.42 -8.89
C PHE A 56 34.28 12.45 -9.93
N LYS A 57 35.58 12.10 -9.88
CA LYS A 57 36.18 11.11 -10.78
C LYS A 57 35.45 9.76 -10.75
N GLU A 58 35.14 9.26 -9.56
CA GLU A 58 34.45 7.97 -9.40
C GLU A 58 33.03 8.04 -9.96
N VAL A 59 32.26 9.08 -9.60
CA VAL A 59 30.89 9.30 -10.11
C VAL A 59 30.87 9.41 -11.63
N MET A 60 31.78 10.19 -12.21
CA MET A 60 31.83 10.39 -13.66
C MET A 60 32.23 9.12 -14.41
N SER A 61 33.10 8.29 -13.83
CA SER A 61 33.46 6.98 -14.42
C SER A 61 32.27 6.01 -14.51
N MET A 62 31.26 6.19 -13.64
CA MET A 62 30.04 5.37 -13.59
C MET A 62 28.80 6.12 -14.09
N ALA A 63 28.93 7.34 -14.62
CA ALA A 63 27.79 8.22 -14.87
C ALA A 63 26.74 7.59 -15.79
N ASP A 64 27.14 6.89 -16.85
CA ASP A 64 26.20 6.24 -17.77
C ASP A 64 25.43 5.08 -17.13
N TYR A 65 26.04 4.36 -16.19
CA TYR A 65 25.35 3.34 -15.40
C TYR A 65 24.39 3.99 -14.40
N ILE A 66 24.84 5.03 -13.69
CA ILE A 66 24.05 5.73 -12.69
C ILE A 66 22.83 6.42 -13.34
N ARG A 67 22.96 6.93 -14.57
CA ARG A 67 21.84 7.51 -15.34
C ARG A 67 20.69 6.54 -15.59
N LYS A 68 20.97 5.24 -15.64
CA LYS A 68 19.96 4.17 -15.81
C LYS A 68 19.27 3.80 -14.50
N LEU A 69 19.75 4.29 -13.35
CA LEU A 69 19.12 4.05 -12.05
C LEU A 69 17.87 4.93 -11.87
N PRO A 70 16.96 4.54 -10.95
CA PRO A 70 15.73 5.28 -10.68
C PRO A 70 16.00 6.75 -10.30
N LYS A 71 15.28 7.67 -10.94
CA LYS A 71 15.41 9.11 -10.71
C LYS A 71 14.71 9.57 -9.45
N SER A 72 13.68 8.83 -9.04
CA SER A 72 12.86 9.13 -7.86
C SER A 72 12.70 7.93 -6.94
N ARG A 73 12.39 8.19 -5.67
CA ARG A 73 12.06 7.14 -4.70
C ARG A 73 10.88 6.30 -5.19
N THR A 74 9.84 6.94 -5.71
CA THR A 74 8.67 6.26 -6.28
C THR A 74 9.04 5.32 -7.43
N GLU A 75 9.92 5.72 -8.34
CA GLU A 75 10.39 4.87 -9.43
C GLU A 75 11.19 3.67 -8.92
N LYS A 76 12.05 3.87 -7.91
CA LYS A 76 12.77 2.78 -7.23
C LYS A 76 11.79 1.78 -6.62
N LEU A 77 10.75 2.28 -5.93
CA LEU A 77 9.70 1.45 -5.35
C LEU A 77 8.93 0.67 -6.41
N ARG A 78 8.57 1.31 -7.54
CA ARG A 78 7.92 0.61 -8.66
C ARG A 78 8.79 -0.51 -9.21
N MET A 79 10.08 -0.28 -9.38
CA MET A 79 11.01 -1.30 -9.86
C MET A 79 11.13 -2.46 -8.86
N MET A 80 11.30 -2.17 -7.56
CA MET A 80 11.37 -3.20 -6.53
C MET A 80 10.08 -4.01 -6.43
N ALA A 81 8.93 -3.32 -6.46
CA ALA A 81 7.62 -3.96 -6.46
C ALA A 81 7.42 -4.82 -7.70
N ALA A 82 7.76 -4.33 -8.89
CA ALA A 82 7.67 -5.11 -10.13
C ALA A 82 8.55 -6.37 -10.08
N VAL A 83 9.78 -6.29 -9.57
CA VAL A 83 10.65 -7.46 -9.41
C VAL A 83 10.06 -8.47 -8.43
N GLN A 84 9.48 -8.02 -7.32
CA GLN A 84 8.84 -8.93 -6.36
C GLN A 84 7.56 -9.54 -6.91
N LEU A 85 6.70 -8.74 -7.55
CA LEU A 85 5.45 -9.17 -8.15
C LEU A 85 5.66 -10.11 -9.35
N ASN A 86 6.72 -9.92 -10.14
CA ASN A 86 7.07 -10.81 -11.25
C ASN A 86 7.59 -12.18 -10.80
N LYS A 87 7.99 -12.32 -9.52
CA LYS A 87 8.35 -13.63 -8.94
C LYS A 87 7.13 -14.38 -8.42
N LEU A 88 5.96 -13.77 -8.42
CA LEU A 88 4.72 -14.42 -8.00
C LEU A 88 4.26 -15.38 -9.09
N ASP A 89 3.66 -16.49 -8.66
CA ASP A 89 3.02 -17.45 -9.56
C ASP A 89 1.95 -16.72 -10.41
N GLY A 90 1.82 -17.11 -11.68
CA GLY A 90 0.77 -16.61 -12.55
C GLY A 90 -0.62 -16.82 -11.95
N LYS A 91 -0.84 -17.96 -11.27
CA LYS A 91 -2.11 -18.25 -10.58
C LYS A 91 -2.45 -17.20 -9.53
N TYR A 92 -1.49 -16.86 -8.67
CA TYR A 92 -1.66 -15.86 -7.62
C TYR A 92 -2.09 -14.52 -8.22
N ARG A 93 -1.39 -14.12 -9.29
CA ARG A 93 -1.63 -12.83 -9.94
C ARG A 93 -3.05 -12.76 -10.50
N ASP A 94 -3.51 -13.84 -11.13
CA ASP A 94 -4.83 -13.90 -11.73
C ASP A 94 -5.94 -13.89 -10.66
N SER A 95 -5.82 -14.70 -9.61
CA SER A 95 -6.78 -14.70 -8.49
C SER A 95 -6.78 -13.38 -7.71
N TYR A 96 -5.61 -12.77 -7.52
CA TYR A 96 -5.50 -11.44 -6.90
C TYR A 96 -6.22 -10.38 -7.72
N ASN A 97 -6.04 -10.36 -9.05
CA ASN A 97 -6.73 -9.41 -9.90
C ASN A 97 -8.25 -9.64 -9.90
N LYS A 98 -8.72 -10.90 -9.92
CA LYS A 98 -10.15 -11.21 -9.78
C LYS A 98 -10.73 -10.64 -8.49
N PHE A 99 -10.04 -10.82 -7.37
CA PHE A 99 -10.44 -10.23 -6.09
C PHE A 99 -10.47 -8.70 -6.15
N LEU A 100 -9.46 -8.06 -6.76
CA LEU A 100 -9.47 -6.60 -6.93
C LEU A 100 -10.61 -6.11 -7.82
N ASP A 101 -10.98 -6.86 -8.85
CA ASP A 101 -12.11 -6.54 -9.73
C ASP A 101 -13.45 -6.66 -8.98
N GLU A 102 -13.59 -7.67 -8.12
CA GLU A 102 -14.74 -7.80 -7.21
C GLU A 102 -14.84 -6.62 -6.24
N LEU A 103 -13.73 -6.24 -5.60
CA LEU A 103 -13.70 -5.03 -4.76
C LEU A 103 -14.08 -3.79 -5.57
N ALA A 104 -13.55 -3.66 -6.79
CA ALA A 104 -13.86 -2.54 -7.67
C ALA A 104 -15.36 -2.49 -8.00
N GLY A 105 -16.01 -3.61 -8.25
CA GLY A 105 -17.46 -3.67 -8.48
C GLY A 105 -18.30 -3.06 -7.34
N ASN A 106 -17.77 -3.08 -6.11
CA ASN A 106 -18.47 -2.65 -4.90
C ASN A 106 -18.08 -1.25 -4.39
N ILE A 107 -17.19 -0.53 -5.09
CA ILE A 107 -16.73 0.80 -4.69
C ILE A 107 -17.27 1.85 -5.66
N ILE A 108 -18.07 2.81 -5.18
CA ILE A 108 -18.55 3.91 -6.03
C ILE A 108 -17.41 4.91 -6.30
N LYS A 109 -16.82 5.45 -5.22
CA LYS A 109 -15.75 6.47 -5.33
C LYS A 109 -14.66 6.32 -4.29
N LYS A 110 -15.05 6.12 -3.03
CA LYS A 110 -14.13 5.97 -1.90
C LYS A 110 -14.59 4.82 -1.02
N ALA A 111 -13.63 4.12 -0.45
CA ALA A 111 -13.83 3.08 0.54
C ALA A 111 -12.63 3.04 1.49
N ILE A 112 -12.77 2.26 2.55
CA ILE A 112 -11.66 1.81 3.39
C ILE A 112 -11.65 0.30 3.32
N ILE A 113 -10.48 -0.31 3.17
CA ILE A 113 -10.29 -1.75 3.28
C ILE A 113 -9.48 -2.03 4.55
N THR A 114 -9.98 -2.93 5.38
CA THR A 114 -9.27 -3.44 6.55
C THR A 114 -8.84 -4.87 6.23
N VAL A 115 -7.55 -5.15 6.28
CA VAL A 115 -6.97 -6.49 6.11
C VAL A 115 -6.56 -7.01 7.49
N THR A 116 -6.76 -8.28 7.81
CA THR A 116 -6.35 -8.88 9.09
C THR A 116 -6.04 -10.38 8.95
N PRO A 117 -4.93 -10.92 9.49
CA PRO A 117 -3.82 -10.24 10.15
C PRO A 117 -2.69 -9.79 9.18
N PRO A 118 -1.87 -8.77 9.54
CA PRO A 118 -2.08 -7.86 10.67
C PRO A 118 -3.26 -6.92 10.40
N ALA A 119 -3.86 -6.37 11.45
CA ALA A 119 -4.96 -5.40 11.33
C ALA A 119 -4.45 -4.07 10.75
N GLU A 120 -4.60 -3.89 9.45
CA GLU A 120 -4.14 -2.72 8.70
C GLU A 120 -5.30 -2.14 7.87
N GLU A 121 -5.48 -0.82 7.94
CA GLU A 121 -6.52 -0.10 7.21
C GLU A 121 -5.90 0.72 6.07
N TRP A 122 -6.55 0.69 4.91
CA TRP A 122 -6.11 1.42 3.72
C TRP A 122 -7.28 2.18 3.11
N ASP A 123 -7.05 3.46 2.81
CA ASP A 123 -7.95 4.21 1.93
C ASP A 123 -7.97 3.56 0.54
N VAL A 124 -9.15 3.41 -0.05
CA VAL A 124 -9.32 2.88 -1.40
C VAL A 124 -10.09 3.87 -2.24
N GLY A 125 -9.51 4.24 -3.37
CA GLY A 125 -10.15 5.08 -4.38
C GLY A 125 -10.17 4.42 -5.74
N LYS A 126 -10.94 5.01 -6.66
CA LYS A 126 -10.88 4.67 -8.09
C LYS A 126 -10.23 5.80 -8.88
N ASP A 127 -9.36 5.43 -9.82
CA ASP A 127 -8.88 6.37 -10.83
C ASP A 127 -9.93 6.61 -11.93
N ARG A 128 -9.61 7.49 -12.90
CA ARG A 128 -10.52 7.82 -14.02
C ARG A 128 -10.85 6.62 -14.92
N LYS A 129 -10.07 5.55 -14.86
CA LYS A 129 -10.27 4.31 -15.63
C LYS A 129 -10.99 3.23 -14.80
N GLY A 130 -11.39 3.55 -13.56
CA GLY A 130 -12.04 2.62 -12.64
C GLY A 130 -11.07 1.69 -11.90
N LYS A 131 -9.75 1.84 -12.09
CA LYS A 131 -8.75 1.02 -11.39
C LYS A 131 -8.63 1.45 -9.94
N LEU A 132 -8.53 0.46 -9.05
CA LEU A 132 -8.32 0.70 -7.62
C LEU A 132 -6.95 1.33 -7.35
N ARG A 133 -6.96 2.25 -6.38
CA ARG A 133 -5.80 2.94 -5.81
C ARG A 133 -5.83 2.75 -4.31
N PHE A 134 -4.72 2.31 -3.74
CA PHE A 134 -4.62 2.02 -2.32
C PHE A 134 -3.76 3.06 -1.60
N GLY A 135 -4.26 3.56 -0.47
CA GLY A 135 -3.65 4.63 0.30
C GLY A 135 -3.89 6.04 -0.26
N THR A 136 -3.28 7.01 0.39
CA THR A 136 -3.44 8.45 0.09
C THR A 136 -2.45 8.98 -0.94
N ASP A 137 -1.41 8.21 -1.27
CA ASP A 137 -0.35 8.61 -2.17
C ASP A 137 0.15 7.47 -3.07
N THR A 138 1.07 7.80 -3.99
CA THR A 138 1.58 6.83 -4.96
C THR A 138 2.51 5.79 -4.33
N GLU A 139 3.23 6.11 -3.27
CA GLU A 139 4.10 5.15 -2.61
C GLU A 139 3.24 4.07 -1.93
N GLN A 140 2.21 4.46 -1.18
CA GLN A 140 1.27 3.53 -0.55
C GLN A 140 0.60 2.60 -1.57
N ASP A 141 0.18 3.13 -2.72
CA ASP A 141 -0.42 2.35 -3.81
C ASP A 141 0.53 1.28 -4.36
N ILE A 142 1.83 1.59 -4.41
CA ILE A 142 2.87 0.63 -4.82
C ILE A 142 3.12 -0.42 -3.74
N TYR A 143 3.04 -0.04 -2.46
CA TYR A 143 3.29 -0.94 -1.34
C TYR A 143 2.16 -1.92 -1.09
N PHE A 144 0.90 -1.54 -1.32
CA PHE A 144 -0.26 -2.37 -0.98
C PHE A 144 -0.18 -3.80 -1.54
N PRO A 145 0.12 -4.05 -2.83
CA PRO A 145 0.25 -5.42 -3.34
C PRO A 145 1.33 -6.26 -2.64
N LEU A 146 2.43 -5.61 -2.23
CA LEU A 146 3.53 -6.28 -1.51
C LEU A 146 3.12 -6.60 -0.07
N PHE A 147 2.47 -5.65 0.59
CA PHE A 147 1.87 -5.83 1.91
C PHE A 147 0.88 -7.00 1.87
N PHE A 148 -0.07 -6.97 0.95
CA PHE A 148 -1.14 -7.96 0.84
C PHE A 148 -0.58 -9.37 0.61
N TYR A 149 0.36 -9.52 -0.34
CA TYR A 149 1.03 -10.80 -0.59
C TYR A 149 1.78 -11.30 0.65
N SER A 150 2.53 -10.42 1.31
CA SER A 150 3.28 -10.76 2.53
C SER A 150 2.34 -11.17 3.67
N ALA A 151 1.20 -10.49 3.82
CA ALA A 151 0.20 -10.78 4.84
C ALA A 151 -0.42 -12.18 4.61
N ILE A 152 -0.96 -12.44 3.42
CA ILE A 152 -1.62 -13.74 3.15
C ILE A 152 -0.63 -14.90 3.19
N LYS A 153 0.61 -14.70 2.69
CA LYS A 153 1.66 -15.73 2.73
C LYS A 153 2.08 -16.09 4.16
N LYS A 154 2.11 -15.11 5.07
CA LYS A 154 2.51 -15.35 6.47
C LYS A 154 1.37 -15.93 7.29
N ALA A 155 0.15 -15.43 7.09
CA ALA A 155 -1.00 -15.81 7.88
C ALA A 155 -1.69 -17.09 7.38
N GLY A 156 -1.55 -17.41 6.09
CA GLY A 156 -2.29 -18.48 5.40
C GLY A 156 -3.73 -18.09 5.08
N VAL A 157 -4.38 -17.34 5.98
CA VAL A 157 -5.75 -16.84 5.85
C VAL A 157 -5.81 -15.35 6.23
N LEU A 158 -6.55 -14.55 5.46
CA LEU A 158 -6.87 -13.17 5.76
C LEU A 158 -8.38 -12.97 5.85
N SER A 159 -8.83 -12.19 6.82
CA SER A 159 -10.12 -11.51 6.81
C SER A 159 -9.95 -10.13 6.18
N VAL A 160 -10.87 -9.77 5.30
CA VAL A 160 -10.91 -8.47 4.65
C VAL A 160 -12.29 -7.84 4.81
N ILE A 161 -12.34 -6.65 5.38
CA ILE A 161 -13.57 -5.85 5.48
C ILE A 161 -13.47 -4.67 4.52
N LEU A 162 -14.41 -4.56 3.59
CA LEU A 162 -14.56 -3.40 2.72
C LEU A 162 -15.68 -2.51 3.25
N ARG A 163 -15.34 -1.26 3.57
CA ARG A 163 -16.28 -0.19 3.94
C ARG A 163 -16.39 0.82 2.81
N SER A 164 -17.46 0.73 2.03
CA SER A 164 -17.72 1.62 0.88
C SER A 164 -18.62 2.79 1.29
N PHE A 165 -18.27 4.01 0.88
CA PHE A 165 -19.07 5.20 1.15
C PHE A 165 -20.02 5.48 -0.01
N THR A 166 -21.32 5.55 0.29
CA THR A 166 -22.35 5.86 -0.69
C THR A 166 -22.60 7.37 -0.77
N ASN A 167 -23.38 7.80 -1.77
CA ASN A 167 -23.90 9.16 -1.83
C ASN A 167 -25.28 9.29 -1.14
N LEU A 168 -25.79 8.19 -0.58
CA LEU A 168 -27.09 8.13 0.08
C LEU A 168 -26.94 8.52 1.56
N HIS A 169 -28.04 8.99 2.14
CA HIS A 169 -28.12 9.33 3.57
C HIS A 169 -29.25 8.55 4.21
N ASP A 170 -29.00 8.07 5.42
CA ASP A 170 -30.00 7.36 6.22
C ASP A 170 -31.13 8.32 6.62
N SER A 171 -32.38 7.87 6.47
CA SER A 171 -33.55 8.73 6.68
C SER A 171 -33.67 9.21 8.12
N ASP A 172 -33.25 8.38 9.07
CA ASP A 172 -33.47 8.59 10.50
C ASP A 172 -32.31 9.41 11.09
N SER A 173 -31.08 8.91 10.95
CA SER A 173 -29.87 9.53 11.52
C SER A 173 -29.33 10.69 10.69
N LYS A 174 -29.74 10.83 9.43
CA LYS A 174 -29.18 11.78 8.44
C LYS A 174 -27.69 11.58 8.16
N LEU A 175 -27.09 10.48 8.60
CA LEU A 175 -25.70 10.16 8.34
C LEU A 175 -25.52 9.56 6.93
N PRO A 176 -24.36 9.75 6.28
CA PRO A 176 -24.04 9.07 5.04
C PRO A 176 -24.06 7.55 5.22
N ILE A 177 -24.76 6.85 4.31
CA ILE A 177 -24.85 5.40 4.33
C ILE A 177 -23.52 4.79 3.91
N LYS A 178 -23.09 3.78 4.67
CA LYS A 178 -21.89 2.97 4.40
C LYS A 178 -22.30 1.54 4.13
N GLU A 179 -21.75 0.95 3.08
CA GLU A 179 -21.86 -0.48 2.84
C GLU A 179 -20.65 -1.19 3.46
N LEU A 180 -20.91 -2.25 4.22
CA LEU A 180 -19.89 -3.18 4.69
C LEU A 180 -20.00 -4.49 3.92
N ARG A 181 -18.85 -5.01 3.50
CA ARG A 181 -18.69 -6.36 2.92
C ARG A 181 -17.54 -7.06 3.59
N GLY A 182 -17.68 -8.35 3.84
CA GLY A 182 -16.62 -9.16 4.43
C GLY A 182 -16.18 -10.26 3.48
N TYR A 183 -14.89 -10.56 3.51
CA TYR A 183 -14.28 -11.63 2.75
C TYR A 183 -13.31 -12.39 3.64
N VAL A 184 -13.24 -13.70 3.47
CA VAL A 184 -12.18 -14.55 4.00
C VAL A 184 -11.39 -15.07 2.81
N LEU A 185 -10.09 -14.85 2.83
CA LEU A 185 -9.17 -15.21 1.75
C LEU A 185 -8.17 -16.24 2.27
N SER A 186 -7.91 -17.29 1.51
CA SER A 186 -6.85 -18.25 1.79
C SER A 186 -5.90 -18.37 0.60
N LEU A 187 -4.65 -18.76 0.85
CA LEU A 187 -3.66 -19.01 -0.19
C LEU A 187 -3.38 -20.51 -0.30
N GLU A 188 -3.92 -21.15 -1.33
CA GLU A 188 -3.79 -22.58 -1.58
C GLU A 188 -3.15 -22.82 -2.95
N GLU A 189 -2.10 -23.64 -3.02
CA GLU A 189 -1.37 -23.96 -4.28
C GLU A 189 -0.97 -22.74 -5.13
N GLY A 190 -0.73 -21.60 -4.49
CA GLY A 190 -0.37 -20.35 -5.16
C GLY A 190 -1.57 -19.58 -5.73
N GLU A 191 -2.80 -19.95 -5.42
CA GLU A 191 -4.03 -19.26 -5.80
C GLU A 191 -4.72 -18.68 -4.56
N ILE A 192 -5.34 -17.50 -4.71
CA ILE A 192 -6.20 -16.92 -3.67
C ILE A 192 -7.61 -17.47 -3.85
N ASP A 193 -8.08 -18.23 -2.86
CA ASP A 193 -9.51 -18.53 -2.74
C ASP A 193 -10.20 -17.43 -1.94
N VAL A 194 -11.44 -17.09 -2.32
CA VAL A 194 -12.19 -15.95 -1.76
C VAL A 194 -13.58 -16.43 -1.38
N ILE A 195 -13.90 -16.30 -0.08
CA ILE A 195 -15.22 -16.57 0.48
C ILE A 195 -15.83 -15.25 0.93
N SER A 196 -16.89 -14.82 0.26
CA SER A 196 -17.66 -13.64 0.67
C SER A 196 -18.60 -14.01 1.81
N LEU A 197 -18.57 -13.22 2.89
CA LEU A 197 -19.45 -13.41 4.04
C LEU A 197 -20.88 -13.02 3.69
N SER A 198 -21.85 -13.76 4.22
CA SER A 198 -23.25 -13.34 4.25
C SER A 198 -23.43 -12.06 5.09
N ALA A 199 -24.54 -11.36 4.87
CA ALA A 199 -24.85 -10.18 5.65
C ALA A 199 -24.99 -10.52 7.15
N ASP A 200 -25.56 -11.68 7.48
CA ASP A 200 -25.72 -12.16 8.86
C ASP A 200 -24.37 -12.46 9.53
N GLU A 201 -23.47 -13.18 8.84
CA GLU A 201 -22.11 -13.44 9.34
C GLU A 201 -21.34 -12.14 9.56
N LEU A 202 -21.49 -11.18 8.64
CA LEU A 202 -20.84 -9.87 8.74
C LEU A 202 -21.41 -9.04 9.90
N PHE A 203 -22.74 -9.04 10.07
CA PHE A 203 -23.41 -8.36 11.19
C PHE A 203 -22.94 -8.91 12.53
N GLU A 204 -22.92 -10.23 12.69
CA GLU A 204 -22.51 -10.88 13.94
C GLU A 204 -21.03 -10.73 14.25
N SER A 205 -20.15 -10.77 13.24
CA SER A 205 -18.71 -10.60 13.41
C SER A 205 -18.30 -9.15 13.68
N TYR A 206 -18.89 -8.19 12.95
CA TYR A 206 -18.59 -6.77 13.11
C TYR A 206 -19.28 -6.16 14.34
N GLY A 207 -20.39 -6.73 14.78
CA GLY A 207 -21.17 -6.30 15.93
C GLY A 207 -20.62 -6.76 17.28
N LYS A 208 -19.44 -7.40 17.35
CA LYS A 208 -18.84 -7.90 18.59
C LYS A 208 -17.39 -7.46 18.74
N ASP A 209 -16.99 -7.22 19.98
CA ASP A 209 -15.61 -6.96 20.34
C ASP A 209 -14.78 -8.24 20.13
N ALA A 210 -13.69 -8.15 19.35
CA ALA A 210 -12.90 -9.31 18.97
C ALA A 210 -12.19 -10.01 20.15
N SER A 211 -11.95 -9.28 21.25
CA SER A 211 -11.23 -9.83 22.42
C SER A 211 -12.17 -10.42 23.47
N THR A 212 -13.36 -9.85 23.62
CA THR A 212 -14.32 -10.21 24.68
C THR A 212 -15.58 -10.89 24.17
N GLY A 213 -15.85 -10.85 22.87
CA GLY A 213 -17.07 -11.36 22.24
C GLY A 213 -18.34 -10.58 22.60
N LYS A 214 -18.23 -9.49 23.37
CA LYS A 214 -19.37 -8.68 23.79
C LYS A 214 -19.93 -7.90 22.61
N LYS A 215 -21.26 -7.76 22.55
CA LYS A 215 -21.92 -6.93 21.55
C LYS A 215 -21.46 -5.48 21.68
N LEU A 216 -21.11 -4.88 20.54
CA LEU A 216 -20.80 -3.47 20.39
C LEU A 216 -22.09 -2.68 20.16
N PRO A 217 -22.10 -1.36 20.45
CA PRO A 217 -23.19 -0.49 20.04
C PRO A 217 -23.42 -0.55 18.53
N LEU A 218 -24.69 -0.57 18.11
CA LEU A 218 -25.04 -0.54 16.70
C LEU A 218 -24.54 0.77 16.06
N GLN A 219 -24.00 0.66 14.84
CA GLN A 219 -23.56 1.80 14.06
C GLN A 219 -24.67 2.23 13.11
N PRO A 220 -25.34 3.38 13.33
CA PRO A 220 -26.38 3.85 12.42
C PRO A 220 -25.82 4.11 11.03
N ALA A 221 -26.69 4.06 10.01
CA ALA A 221 -26.35 4.26 8.61
C ALA A 221 -25.32 3.28 8.05
N VAL A 222 -25.28 2.05 8.58
CA VAL A 222 -24.50 0.93 8.01
C VAL A 222 -25.45 -0.06 7.37
N ILE A 223 -25.08 -0.55 6.19
CA ILE A 223 -25.75 -1.66 5.51
C ILE A 223 -24.72 -2.78 5.38
N TYR A 224 -25.09 -3.96 5.86
CA TYR A 224 -24.28 -5.17 5.73
C TYR A 224 -24.68 -5.86 4.43
N CYS A 225 -23.71 -6.04 3.53
CA CYS A 225 -23.94 -6.54 2.19
C CYS A 225 -23.26 -7.90 2.02
N GLY A 226 -24.06 -8.96 1.92
CA GLY A 226 -23.63 -10.28 1.51
C GLY A 226 -23.68 -10.48 -0.02
N PRO A 227 -23.40 -11.70 -0.50
CA PRO A 227 -23.57 -12.08 -1.90
C PRO A 227 -25.06 -12.16 -2.29
N SER A 228 -25.36 -12.09 -3.60
CA SER A 228 -26.70 -12.40 -4.15
C SER A 228 -27.88 -11.63 -3.57
N GLU A 229 -27.74 -10.30 -3.43
CA GLU A 229 -28.79 -9.41 -2.90
C GLU A 229 -29.15 -9.65 -1.42
N ASP A 230 -28.23 -10.26 -0.67
CA ASP A 230 -28.35 -10.40 0.78
C ASP A 230 -27.97 -9.09 1.49
N TYR A 231 -28.94 -8.38 2.05
CA TYR A 231 -28.70 -7.12 2.76
C TYR A 231 -29.38 -7.08 4.11
N LEU A 232 -28.66 -6.55 5.10
CA LEU A 232 -29.19 -6.17 6.39
C LEU A 232 -28.96 -4.68 6.65
N ASP A 233 -29.93 -4.03 7.25
CA ASP A 233 -29.73 -2.70 7.82
C ASP A 233 -28.87 -2.74 9.10
N TRP A 234 -28.65 -1.58 9.72
CA TRP A 234 -27.84 -1.48 10.93
C TRP A 234 -28.48 -2.12 12.18
N ARG A 235 -29.76 -2.51 12.10
CA ARG A 235 -30.51 -3.21 13.16
C ARG A 235 -30.46 -4.73 12.97
N GLY A 236 -29.93 -5.21 11.85
CA GLY A 236 -29.91 -6.63 11.50
C GLY A 236 -31.22 -7.08 10.85
N GLU A 237 -32.01 -6.17 10.28
CA GLU A 237 -33.25 -6.48 9.58
C GLU A 237 -32.98 -6.62 8.07
N LYS A 238 -33.56 -7.64 7.43
CA LYS A 238 -33.46 -7.83 5.98
C LYS A 238 -34.13 -6.67 5.25
N ILE A 239 -33.43 -6.12 4.27
CA ILE A 239 -33.92 -5.00 3.47
C ILE A 239 -33.79 -5.30 1.98
N LEU A 240 -34.64 -4.66 1.18
CA LEU A 240 -34.41 -4.52 -0.26
C LEU A 240 -33.51 -3.30 -0.47
N TYR A 241 -32.33 -3.55 -1.01
CA TYR A 241 -31.30 -2.52 -1.19
C TYR A 241 -30.62 -2.67 -2.55
N LYS A 242 -30.31 -1.50 -3.14
CA LYS A 242 -29.92 -1.19 -4.53
C LYS A 242 -31.06 -0.63 -5.39
#